data_AF-A0AAU5YEG9-F1
#
_entry.id   AF-A0AAU5YEG9-F1
#
_cell.length_a   1.000
_cell.length_b   1.000
_cell.length_c   1.000
_cell.angle_alpha   90.00
_cell.angle_beta   90.00
_cell.angle_gamma   90.00
#
_symmetry.space_group_name_H-M   'P 1'
#
loop_
_entity.id
_entity.type
_entity.pdbx_description
1 polymer ?
#
loop_
_entity_poly.entity_id
_entity_poly.type
_entity_poly.pdbx_seq_one_letter_code
_entity_poly.pdbx_strand_id
1 'polypeptide(L)'
;MGWNSANRIFDPVAKALVDTGAAADVTRKVLADLIRELRDGDWDTCDESLEDFLDQPAVIAAFHDHNIHTQDRRCCLVGGDARDALQAMRGDEFTKDEMSVALNAFAHQLAQKIRETELPQDYVDMFGNGTRWAADLIDPQKP
;
A
#
# COMPACT_ATOMS: atom_id res chain seq x y z
N MET A 1 -0.49 4.68 32.45
CA MET A 1 -1.80 5.21 32.04
C MET A 1 -1.90 4.94 30.55
N GLY A 2 -2.96 4.24 30.12
CA GLY A 2 -3.11 3.79 28.73
C GLY A 2 -3.37 4.95 27.77
N TRP A 3 -2.93 4.78 26.53
CA TRP A 3 -3.10 5.72 25.43
C TRP A 3 -4.35 5.38 24.61
N ASN A 4 -5.47 5.09 25.27
CA ASN A 4 -6.75 4.69 24.64
C ASN A 4 -7.39 5.72 23.67
N SER A 5 -6.69 6.82 23.37
CA SER A 5 -7.14 7.85 22.43
C SER A 5 -5.93 8.56 21.82
N ALA A 6 -4.89 7.80 21.44
CA ALA A 6 -3.66 8.37 20.92
C ALA A 6 -3.80 9.05 19.55
N ASN A 7 -4.96 8.94 18.90
CA ASN A 7 -5.32 9.62 17.64
C ASN A 7 -5.06 11.12 17.73
N ARG A 8 -5.30 11.72 18.90
CA ARG A 8 -5.03 13.16 19.16
C ARG A 8 -3.55 13.55 19.08
N ILE A 9 -2.64 12.59 19.02
CA ILE A 9 -1.19 12.78 18.94
C ILE A 9 -0.67 12.25 17.60
N PHE A 10 -1.13 11.06 17.21
CA PHE A 10 -0.75 10.47 15.94
C PHE A 10 -1.25 11.31 14.74
N ASP A 11 -2.54 11.67 14.69
CA ASP A 11 -3.13 12.32 13.52
C ASP A 11 -2.51 13.70 13.22
N PRO A 12 -2.25 14.58 14.21
CA PRO A 12 -1.59 15.85 13.94
C PRO A 12 -0.17 15.69 13.42
N VAL A 13 0.57 14.67 13.88
CA VAL A 13 1.94 14.39 13.41
C VAL A 13 1.91 13.85 11.99
N ALA A 14 1.01 12.89 11.69
CA ALA A 14 0.81 12.36 10.36
C ALA A 14 0.37 13.46 9.37
N LYS A 15 -0.59 14.32 9.75
CA LYS A 15 -1.00 15.49 8.95
C LYS A 15 0.16 16.44 8.69
N ALA A 16 0.94 16.79 9.72
CA ALA A 16 2.09 17.68 9.54
C ALA A 16 3.15 17.11 8.59
N LEU A 17 3.42 15.80 8.63
CA LEU A 17 4.37 15.15 7.71
C LEU A 17 3.86 15.15 6.26
N VAL A 18 2.55 14.92 6.08
CA VAL A 18 1.89 14.99 4.78
C VAL A 18 1.90 16.43 4.25
N ASP A 19 1.49 17.40 5.06
CA ASP A 19 1.38 18.81 4.68
C ASP A 19 2.74 19.42 4.34
N THR A 20 3.81 18.97 4.99
CA THR A 20 5.18 19.40 4.71
C THR A 20 5.80 18.69 3.50
N GLY A 21 5.13 17.70 2.93
CA GLY A 21 5.64 16.92 1.81
C GLY A 21 6.89 16.10 2.17
N ALA A 22 6.97 15.63 3.42
CA ALA A 22 8.10 14.83 3.88
C ALA A 22 8.26 13.57 3.02
N ALA A 23 9.51 13.21 2.74
CA ALA A 23 9.83 12.04 1.94
C ALA A 23 9.21 10.77 2.55
N ALA A 24 8.72 9.86 1.70
CA ALA A 24 7.94 8.70 2.14
C ALA A 24 8.69 7.78 3.10
N ASP A 25 10.01 7.67 2.95
CA ASP A 25 10.91 6.93 3.84
C ASP A 25 11.02 7.56 5.24
N VAL A 26 11.12 8.88 5.31
CA VAL A 26 11.13 9.64 6.56
C VAL A 26 9.78 9.55 7.25
N THR A 27 8.69 9.76 6.51
CA THR A 27 7.32 9.65 7.02
C THR A 27 7.06 8.26 7.59
N ARG A 28 7.42 7.21 6.84
CA ARG A 28 7.26 5.83 7.30
C ARG A 28 8.05 5.55 8.57
N LYS A 29 9.32 5.96 8.63
CA LYS A 29 10.17 5.73 9.81
C LYS A 29 9.62 6.43 11.05
N VAL A 30 9.29 7.72 10.94
CA VAL A 30 8.78 8.51 12.07
C VAL A 30 7.45 7.96 12.57
N LEU A 31 6.53 7.63 11.67
CA LEU A 31 5.23 7.07 12.04
C LEU A 31 5.34 5.65 12.60
N ALA A 32 6.23 4.81 12.07
CA ALA A 32 6.46 3.48 12.62
C ALA A 32 6.98 3.53 14.06
N ASP A 33 7.97 4.38 14.32
CA ASP A 33 8.48 4.59 15.69
C ASP A 33 7.37 5.10 16.62
N LEU A 34 6.53 6.01 16.15
CA LEU A 34 5.40 6.54 16.93
C LEU A 34 4.34 5.47 17.21
N ILE A 35 3.96 4.67 16.21
CA ILE A 35 2.99 3.57 16.35
C ILE A 35 3.49 2.55 17.36
N ARG A 36 4.78 2.20 17.33
CA ARG A 36 5.41 1.27 18.28
C ARG A 36 5.23 1.74 19.73
N GLU A 37 5.65 2.97 20.02
CA GLU A 37 5.58 3.53 21.38
C GLU A 37 4.12 3.71 21.86
N LEU A 38 3.21 4.10 20.96
CA LEU A 38 1.79 4.23 21.29
C LEU A 38 1.13 2.87 21.56
N ARG A 39 1.51 1.82 20.82
CA ARG A 39 1.03 0.45 21.07
C ARG A 39 1.53 -0.15 22.37
N ASP A 40 2.80 0.07 22.71
CA ASP A 40 3.33 -0.30 24.03
C ASP A 40 2.55 0.41 25.16
N GLY A 41 1.92 1.52 24.81
CA GLY A 41 1.01 2.30 25.61
C GLY A 41 -0.45 1.86 25.65
N ASP A 42 -0.84 0.74 25.05
CA ASP A 42 -2.25 0.26 24.95
C ASP A 42 -3.15 1.18 24.11
N TRP A 43 -2.63 1.64 22.96
CA TRP A 43 -3.42 2.36 21.97
C TRP A 43 -4.38 1.42 21.24
N ASP A 44 -5.68 1.62 21.42
CA ASP A 44 -6.78 0.79 20.94
C ASP A 44 -7.54 1.38 19.73
N THR A 45 -7.51 2.71 19.55
CA THR A 45 -8.22 3.43 18.46
C THR A 45 -7.38 3.61 17.18
N CYS A 46 -6.37 2.76 16.96
CA CYS A 46 -5.43 2.89 15.86
C CYS A 46 -6.04 2.65 14.46
N ASP A 47 -7.15 1.92 14.40
CA ASP A 47 -7.94 1.68 13.19
C ASP A 47 -8.68 2.95 12.73
N GLU A 48 -9.25 3.72 13.65
CA GLU A 48 -9.88 5.02 13.35
C GLU A 48 -8.88 5.99 12.69
N SER A 49 -7.65 6.08 13.24
CA SER A 49 -6.59 6.87 12.63
C SER A 49 -6.22 6.36 11.24
N LEU A 50 -6.16 5.04 11.04
CA LEU A 50 -5.85 4.46 9.73
C LEU A 50 -6.94 4.78 8.68
N GLU A 51 -8.21 4.81 9.07
CA GLU A 51 -9.31 5.20 8.19
C GLU A 51 -9.17 6.62 7.64
N ASP A 52 -8.72 7.56 8.48
CA ASP A 52 -8.48 8.96 8.10
C ASP A 52 -7.30 9.13 7.11
N PHE A 53 -6.41 8.14 6.99
CA PHE A 53 -5.21 8.19 6.15
C PHE A 53 -5.18 7.12 5.04
N LEU A 54 -6.33 6.55 4.65
CA LEU A 54 -6.43 5.55 3.58
C LEU A 54 -5.93 6.03 2.20
N ASP A 55 -5.85 7.33 1.98
CA ASP A 55 -5.32 7.92 0.74
C ASP A 55 -3.80 8.15 0.77
N GLN A 56 -3.15 7.88 1.92
CA GLN A 56 -1.75 8.20 2.15
C GLN A 56 -0.88 6.93 2.19
N PRO A 57 -0.24 6.52 1.07
CA PRO A 57 0.46 5.24 0.97
C PRO A 57 1.65 5.11 1.94
N ALA A 58 2.33 6.21 2.27
CA ALA A 58 3.42 6.21 3.24
C ALA A 58 2.94 5.96 4.68
N VAL A 59 1.74 6.45 5.02
CA VAL A 59 1.12 6.25 6.33
C VAL A 59 0.63 4.82 6.45
N ILE A 60 -0.05 4.31 5.43
CA ILE A 60 -0.52 2.93 5.37
C ILE A 60 0.64 1.94 5.50
N ALA A 61 1.76 2.19 4.81
CA ALA A 61 2.97 1.36 4.93
C ALA A 61 3.50 1.31 6.37
N ALA A 62 3.45 2.42 7.11
CA ALA A 62 3.86 2.46 8.51
C ALA A 62 2.94 1.63 9.42
N PHE A 63 1.61 1.67 9.19
CA PHE A 63 0.67 0.80 9.90
C PHE A 63 0.86 -0.68 9.57
N HIS A 64 1.14 -1.00 8.30
CA HIS A 64 1.40 -2.36 7.84
C HIS A 64 2.65 -2.97 8.50
N ASP A 65 3.70 -2.18 8.74
CA ASP A 65 4.92 -2.62 9.45
C ASP A 65 4.63 -3.12 10.88
N HIS A 66 3.53 -2.65 11.47
CA HIS A 66 3.06 -3.05 12.79
C HIS A 66 1.89 -4.04 12.75
N ASN A 67 1.54 -4.56 11.57
CA ASN A 67 0.42 -5.48 11.35
C ASN A 67 -0.95 -4.90 11.79
N ILE A 68 -1.13 -3.59 11.60
CA ILE A 68 -2.38 -2.88 11.85
C ILE A 68 -3.09 -2.69 10.51
N HIS A 69 -4.36 -3.09 10.45
CA HIS A 69 -5.18 -3.05 9.25
C HIS A 69 -6.57 -2.52 9.59
N THR A 70 -7.27 -1.93 8.62
CA THR A 70 -8.69 -1.62 8.77
C THR A 70 -9.50 -2.92 8.84
N GLN A 71 -10.67 -2.87 9.49
CA GLN A 71 -11.54 -4.05 9.64
C GLN A 71 -11.97 -4.64 8.28
N ASP A 72 -12.11 -3.78 7.28
CA ASP A 72 -12.46 -4.11 5.89
C ASP A 72 -11.25 -4.29 4.96
N ARG A 73 -10.01 -4.22 5.49
CA ARG A 73 -8.75 -4.37 4.76
C ARG A 73 -8.58 -3.46 3.53
N ARG A 74 -9.33 -2.35 3.44
CA ARG A 74 -9.13 -1.34 2.37
C ARG A 74 -7.69 -0.84 2.30
N CYS A 75 -7.02 -0.73 3.45
CA CYS A 75 -5.60 -0.37 3.52
C CYS A 75 -4.67 -1.37 2.81
N CYS A 76 -5.04 -2.65 2.68
CA CYS A 76 -4.23 -3.66 2.00
C CYS A 76 -4.28 -3.54 0.48
N LEU A 77 -5.33 -2.92 -0.06
CA LEU A 77 -5.45 -2.61 -1.48
C LEU A 77 -4.57 -1.41 -1.87
N VAL A 78 -4.29 -0.52 -0.91
CA VAL A 78 -3.51 0.70 -1.08
C VAL A 78 -2.12 0.49 -0.49
N GLY A 79 -1.26 -0.24 -1.20
CA GLY A 79 0.18 -0.31 -0.89
C GLY A 79 0.74 -1.68 -0.48
N GLY A 80 -0.07 -2.72 -0.39
CA GLY A 80 0.41 -4.11 -0.35
C GLY A 80 0.78 -4.63 -1.75
N ASP A 81 1.63 -5.66 -1.84
CA ASP A 81 1.77 -6.42 -3.09
C ASP A 81 0.37 -6.92 -3.47
N ALA A 82 -0.18 -6.49 -4.60
CA ALA A 82 -1.55 -6.83 -5.02
C ALA A 82 -1.73 -8.35 -5.16
N ARG A 83 -0.61 -9.08 -5.27
CA ARG A 83 -0.58 -10.54 -5.14
C ARG A 83 -1.01 -11.04 -3.78
N ASP A 84 -0.61 -10.37 -2.70
CA ASP A 84 -0.95 -10.73 -1.32
C ASP A 84 -2.41 -10.38 -1.03
N ALA A 85 -2.91 -9.28 -1.59
CA ALA A 85 -4.34 -8.96 -1.58
C ALA A 85 -5.16 -10.08 -2.25
N LEU A 86 -4.76 -10.57 -3.43
CA LEU A 86 -5.43 -11.69 -4.08
C LEU A 86 -5.32 -13.01 -3.30
N GLN A 87 -4.18 -13.28 -2.65
CA GLN A 87 -4.03 -14.49 -1.82
C GLN A 87 -4.91 -14.44 -0.57
N ALA A 88 -5.09 -13.26 0.02
CA ALA A 88 -6.02 -13.06 1.14
C ALA A 88 -7.48 -13.28 0.72
N MET A 89 -7.81 -13.08 -0.56
CA MET A 89 -9.16 -13.26 -1.12
C MET A 89 -9.56 -14.71 -1.40
N ARG A 90 -8.75 -15.70 -1.01
CA ARG A 90 -9.02 -17.12 -1.27
C ARG A 90 -10.22 -17.70 -0.48
N GLY A 91 -10.85 -16.92 0.41
CA GLY A 91 -12.07 -17.31 1.16
C GLY A 91 -13.37 -16.89 0.46
N ASP A 92 -14.51 -17.41 0.92
CA ASP A 92 -15.84 -17.18 0.31
C ASP A 92 -16.51 -15.83 0.68
N GLU A 93 -15.81 -14.92 1.36
CA GLU A 93 -16.39 -13.70 1.93
C GLU A 93 -16.26 -12.45 1.05
N PHE A 94 -15.90 -12.59 -0.23
CA PHE A 94 -15.64 -11.44 -1.11
C PHE A 94 -16.69 -11.30 -2.22
N THR A 95 -17.09 -10.06 -2.47
CA THR A 95 -17.96 -9.72 -3.60
C THR A 95 -17.18 -9.74 -4.92
N LYS A 96 -17.92 -9.86 -6.04
CA LYS A 96 -17.32 -9.82 -7.39
C LYS A 96 -16.63 -8.50 -7.68
N ASP A 97 -17.14 -7.41 -7.13
CA ASP A 97 -16.60 -6.07 -7.37
C ASP A 97 -15.26 -5.89 -6.64
N GLU A 98 -15.17 -6.33 -5.38
CA GLU A 98 -13.92 -6.36 -4.63
C GLU A 98 -12.86 -7.20 -5.34
N MET A 99 -13.25 -8.40 -5.84
CA MET A 99 -12.33 -9.27 -6.56
C MET A 99 -11.85 -8.65 -7.86
N SER A 100 -12.71 -7.91 -8.56
CA SER A 100 -12.36 -7.18 -9.79
C SER A 100 -11.37 -6.05 -9.51
N VAL A 101 -11.55 -5.32 -8.40
CA VAL A 101 -10.62 -4.26 -7.97
C VAL A 101 -9.24 -4.84 -7.66
N ALA A 102 -9.19 -5.93 -6.89
CA ALA A 102 -7.91 -6.58 -6.55
C ALA A 102 -7.19 -7.15 -7.77
N LEU A 103 -7.93 -7.76 -8.72
CA LEU A 103 -7.37 -8.26 -9.98
C LEU A 103 -6.80 -7.13 -10.84
N ASN A 104 -7.49 -6.00 -10.94
CA ASN A 104 -7.00 -4.83 -11.69
C ASN A 104 -5.75 -4.23 -11.05
N ALA A 105 -5.72 -4.13 -9.72
CA ALA A 105 -4.53 -3.67 -8.98
C ALA A 105 -3.33 -4.58 -9.25
N PHE A 106 -3.54 -5.90 -9.26
CA PHE A 106 -2.49 -6.87 -9.59
C PHE A 106 -2.02 -6.77 -11.03
N ALA A 107 -2.93 -6.62 -11.99
CA ALA A 107 -2.59 -6.43 -13.39
C ALA A 107 -1.71 -5.19 -13.62
N HIS A 108 -2.07 -4.07 -12.97
CA HIS A 108 -1.31 -2.82 -13.04
C HIS A 108 0.10 -2.98 -12.44
N GLN A 109 0.21 -3.56 -11.25
CA GLN A 109 1.50 -3.78 -10.59
C GLN A 109 2.39 -4.75 -11.40
N LEU A 110 1.81 -5.79 -12.00
CA LEU A 110 2.53 -6.72 -12.86
C LEU A 110 3.06 -6.00 -14.11
N ALA A 111 2.24 -5.19 -14.77
CA ALA A 111 2.65 -4.42 -15.93
C ALA A 111 3.80 -3.46 -15.60
N GLN A 112 3.75 -2.79 -14.43
CA GLN A 112 4.84 -1.93 -13.97
C GLN A 112 6.13 -2.72 -13.74
N LYS A 113 6.08 -3.86 -13.04
CA LYS A 113 7.26 -4.74 -12.85
C LYS A 113 7.85 -5.18 -14.19
N ILE A 114 7.01 -5.50 -15.18
CA ILE A 114 7.46 -5.86 -16.53
C ILE A 114 8.17 -4.68 -17.21
N ARG A 115 7.65 -3.44 -17.10
CA ARG A 115 8.29 -2.23 -17.66
C ARG A 115 9.65 -1.95 -17.03
N GLU A 116 9.80 -2.19 -15.73
CA GLU A 116 11.02 -1.97 -14.96
C GLU A 116 12.04 -3.11 -15.11
N THR A 117 11.64 -4.26 -15.65
CA THR A 117 12.53 -5.41 -15.85
C THR A 117 13.46 -5.15 -17.04
N GLU A 118 14.75 -4.94 -16.76
CA GLU A 118 15.79 -4.96 -17.77
C GLU A 118 16.04 -6.41 -18.21
N LEU A 119 15.72 -6.73 -19.47
CA LEU A 119 16.04 -8.04 -20.03
C LEU A 119 17.52 -8.13 -20.39
N PRO A 120 18.16 -9.30 -20.20
CA PRO A 120 19.53 -9.55 -20.68
C PRO A 120 19.64 -9.27 -22.18
N GLN A 121 20.78 -8.72 -22.62
CA GLN A 121 21.03 -8.35 -24.03
C GLN A 121 20.74 -9.46 -25.04
N ASP A 122 20.93 -10.73 -24.66
CA ASP A 122 20.66 -11.90 -25.51
C ASP A 122 19.17 -12.04 -25.92
N TYR A 123 18.24 -11.42 -25.19
CA TYR A 123 16.80 -11.40 -25.47
C TYR A 123 16.34 -10.14 -26.21
N VAL A 124 17.21 -9.14 -26.38
CA VAL A 124 16.87 -7.82 -26.93
C VAL A 124 16.73 -7.86 -28.46
N ASP A 125 17.28 -8.87 -29.13
CA ASP A 125 17.33 -8.96 -30.59
C ASP A 125 15.97 -9.24 -31.27
N MET A 126 14.97 -9.77 -30.54
CA MET A 126 13.68 -10.10 -31.17
C MET A 126 12.61 -9.01 -31.01
N PHE A 127 12.69 -8.20 -29.95
CA PHE A 127 11.75 -7.10 -29.70
C PHE A 127 12.42 -6.01 -28.87
N GLY A 128 12.96 -4.97 -29.50
CA GLY A 128 13.57 -3.82 -28.80
C GLY A 128 12.64 -3.07 -27.83
N ASN A 129 11.36 -3.43 -27.76
CA ASN A 129 10.34 -2.93 -26.83
C ASN A 129 9.39 -4.05 -26.31
N GLY A 130 9.81 -5.32 -26.32
CA GLY A 130 8.92 -6.46 -26.03
C GLY A 130 8.27 -6.43 -24.64
N THR A 131 9.03 -6.02 -23.63
CA THR A 131 8.53 -5.83 -22.26
C THR A 131 7.48 -4.72 -22.18
N ARG A 132 7.74 -3.59 -22.85
CA ARG A 132 6.81 -2.47 -22.91
C ARG A 132 5.51 -2.84 -23.60
N TRP A 133 5.59 -3.55 -24.73
CA TRP A 133 4.42 -4.07 -25.44
C TRP A 133 3.61 -5.05 -24.58
N ALA A 134 4.27 -5.97 -23.87
CA ALA A 134 3.59 -6.91 -22.98
C ALA A 134 2.90 -6.20 -21.81
N ALA A 135 3.54 -5.18 -21.24
CA ALA A 135 2.94 -4.37 -20.18
C ALA A 135 1.71 -3.59 -20.68
N ASP A 136 1.77 -3.01 -21.89
CA ASP A 136 0.68 -2.23 -22.47
C ASP A 136 -0.52 -3.10 -22.89
N LEU A 137 -0.33 -4.40 -23.15
CA LEU A 137 -1.43 -5.36 -23.32
C LEU A 137 -2.19 -5.64 -22.03
N ILE A 138 -1.48 -5.68 -20.90
CA ILE A 138 -2.04 -6.01 -19.58
C ILE A 138 -2.69 -4.76 -18.97
N ASP A 139 -2.04 -3.61 -19.09
CA ASP A 139 -2.46 -2.33 -18.53
C ASP A 139 -2.14 -1.21 -19.54
N PRO A 140 -3.08 -0.88 -20.44
CA PRO A 140 -2.85 0.10 -21.48
C PRO A 140 -2.68 1.50 -20.87
N GLN A 141 -1.46 2.03 -20.92
CA GLN A 141 -1.26 3.46 -20.67
C GLN A 141 -1.71 4.20 -21.93
N LYS A 142 -2.83 4.92 -21.85
CA LYS A 142 -3.25 5.80 -22.96
C LYS A 142 -2.12 6.81 -23.25
N PRO A 143 -1.84 7.08 -24.54
CA PRO A 143 -0.94 8.15 -24.95
C PRO A 143 -1.50 9.53 -24.58
#